data_AF-A0A328W450-F1
#
_entry.id   AF-A0A328W450-F1
#
_cell.length_a   1.000
_cell.length_b   1.000
_cell.length_c   1.000
_cell.angle_alpha   90.00
_cell.angle_beta   90.00
_cell.angle_gamma   90.00
#
_symmetry.space_group_name_H-M   'P 1'
#
loop_
_entity.id
_entity.type
_entity.pdbx_description
1 polymer ?
#
loop_
_entity_poly.entity_id
_entity_poly.type
_entity_poly.pdbx_seq_one_letter_code
_entity_poly.pdbx_strand_id
1 'polypeptide(L)'
;MNNPVNEKMRASHLYNQIIHSYIFLISTDESEAINGFFFCSVRMRNRKLYYIEFDELNKFITTVGNDYPVRQSFDYDEAIKDYKIDTHIESN
;
A
#
# COMPACT_ATOMS: atom_id res chain seq x y z
N MET A 1 3.25 -2.70 -29.16
CA MET A 1 3.24 -2.36 -27.72
C MET A 1 2.44 -3.43 -27.01
N ASN A 2 2.94 -3.99 -25.90
CA ASN A 2 2.16 -4.95 -25.14
C ASN A 2 1.05 -4.20 -24.39
N ASN A 3 -0.16 -4.75 -24.41
CA ASN A 3 -1.28 -4.22 -23.63
C ASN A 3 -0.98 -4.33 -22.13
N PRO A 4 -1.53 -3.43 -21.29
CA PRO A 4 -1.43 -3.59 -19.85
C PRO A 4 -2.01 -4.94 -19.43
N VAL A 5 -1.36 -5.58 -18.46
CA VAL A 5 -1.77 -6.88 -17.92
C VAL A 5 -2.28 -6.67 -16.51
N ASN A 6 -3.51 -7.09 -16.25
CA ASN A 6 -4.07 -7.09 -14.90
C ASN A 6 -3.35 -8.13 -14.04
N GLU A 7 -2.85 -7.71 -12.89
CA GLU A 7 -2.09 -8.54 -11.95
C GLU A 7 -2.71 -8.46 -10.56
N LYS A 8 -2.87 -9.62 -9.91
CA LYS A 8 -3.21 -9.66 -8.48
C LYS A 8 -1.93 -9.50 -7.67
N MET A 9 -1.93 -8.54 -6.75
CA MET A 9 -0.80 -8.24 -5.88
C MET A 9 -1.25 -8.25 -4.42
N ARG A 10 -0.39 -8.74 -3.51
CA ARG A 10 -0.67 -8.63 -2.06
C ARG A 10 -0.57 -7.18 -1.62
N ALA A 11 -1.37 -6.77 -0.63
CA ALA A 11 -1.30 -5.46 0.02
C ALA A 11 0.14 -5.07 0.42
N SER A 12 0.89 -6.04 0.95
CA SER A 12 2.29 -5.83 1.34
C SER A 12 3.25 -5.50 0.22
N HIS A 13 2.99 -6.02 -0.97
CA HIS A 13 3.76 -5.66 -2.14
C HIS A 13 3.31 -4.30 -2.69
N LEU A 14 2.02 -3.98 -2.63
CA LEU A 14 1.48 -2.69 -3.07
C LEU A 14 2.09 -1.53 -2.28
N TYR A 15 1.96 -1.52 -0.95
CA TYR A 15 2.50 -0.42 -0.15
C TYR A 15 4.03 -0.35 -0.24
N ASN A 16 4.73 -1.49 -0.38
CA ASN A 16 6.18 -1.49 -0.58
C ASN A 16 6.57 -0.81 -1.91
N GLN A 17 5.81 -1.03 -2.98
CA GLN A 17 6.04 -0.34 -4.25
C GLN A 17 5.74 1.17 -4.17
N ILE A 18 4.73 1.57 -3.39
CA ILE A 18 4.32 2.97 -3.22
C ILE A 18 5.31 3.73 -2.31
N ILE A 19 5.62 3.20 -1.12
CA ILE A 19 6.52 3.86 -0.13
C ILE A 19 7.95 3.97 -0.67
N HIS A 20 8.41 2.96 -1.40
CA HIS A 20 9.73 2.95 -2.02
C HIS A 20 9.67 3.28 -3.53
N SER A 21 8.67 4.05 -3.95
CA SER A 21 8.50 4.43 -5.34
C SER A 21 9.69 5.27 -5.81
N TYR A 22 10.28 4.87 -6.94
CA TYR A 22 11.21 5.69 -7.72
C TYR A 22 10.44 6.58 -8.70
N ILE A 23 9.40 6.02 -9.33
CA ILE A 23 8.45 6.74 -10.16
C ILE A 23 7.14 6.79 -9.39
N PHE A 24 6.57 7.99 -9.25
CA PHE A 24 5.21 8.22 -8.76
C PHE A 24 4.62 9.38 -9.56
N LEU A 25 3.79 9.06 -10.55
CA LEU A 25 3.22 10.03 -11.49
C LEU A 25 1.71 10.00 -11.41
N ILE A 26 1.12 11.19 -11.37
CA ILE A 26 -0.33 11.37 -11.42
C ILE A 26 -0.78 11.20 -12.87
N SER A 27 -1.83 10.41 -13.05
CA SER A 27 -2.57 10.30 -14.30
C SER A 27 -3.83 11.13 -14.21
N THR A 28 -4.15 11.85 -15.29
CA THR A 28 -5.36 12.62 -15.42
C THR A 28 -6.20 12.13 -16.59
N ASP A 29 -7.51 12.35 -16.54
CA ASP A 29 -8.41 12.16 -17.67
C ASP A 29 -8.43 13.37 -18.61
N GLU A 30 -9.32 13.35 -19.61
CA GLU A 30 -9.50 14.43 -20.59
C GLU A 30 -9.99 15.75 -19.98
N SER A 31 -10.53 15.71 -18.76
CA SER A 31 -10.98 16.88 -18.00
C SER A 31 -9.92 17.37 -17.00
N GLU A 32 -8.68 16.86 -17.08
CA GLU A 32 -7.58 17.10 -16.15
C GLU A 32 -7.86 16.59 -14.72
N ALA A 33 -8.91 15.79 -14.50
CA ALA A 33 -9.21 15.20 -13.21
C ALA A 33 -8.30 13.99 -12.96
N ILE A 34 -7.84 13.83 -11.72
CA ILE A 34 -6.98 12.69 -11.33
C ILE A 34 -7.78 11.40 -11.47
N ASN A 35 -7.31 10.48 -12.32
CA ASN A 35 -7.94 9.19 -12.53
C ASN A 35 -7.08 8.01 -12.06
N GLY A 36 -5.81 8.23 -11.72
CA GLY A 36 -4.95 7.19 -11.19
C GLY A 36 -3.49 7.59 -11.06
N PHE A 37 -2.65 6.59 -10.82
CA PHE A 37 -1.23 6.78 -10.58
C PHE A 37 -0.39 5.73 -11.29
N PHE A 38 0.69 6.17 -11.92
CA PHE A 38 1.76 5.29 -12.35
C PHE A 38 2.86 5.23 -11.30
N PHE A 39 3.28 4.04 -10.94
CA PHE A 39 4.30 3.86 -9.92
C PHE A 39 5.22 2.66 -10.17
N CYS A 40 6.47 2.76 -9.72
CA CYS A 40 7.36 1.61 -9.62
C CYS A 40 8.47 1.87 -8.60
N SER A 41 8.90 0.83 -7.88
CA SER A 41 10.09 0.93 -7.03
C SER A 41 11.39 0.89 -7.85
N VAL A 42 12.49 1.34 -7.26
CA VAL A 42 13.85 1.24 -7.85
C VAL A 42 14.14 -0.19 -8.33
N ARG A 43 13.76 -1.21 -7.55
CA ARG A 43 13.97 -2.62 -7.88
C ARG A 43 13.18 -3.07 -9.11
N MET A 44 12.03 -2.45 -9.35
CA MET A 44 11.10 -2.80 -10.42
C MET A 44 11.24 -1.95 -11.68
N ARG A 45 12.03 -0.86 -11.65
CA ARG A 45 12.11 0.14 -12.73
C ARG A 45 12.37 -0.40 -14.15
N ASN A 46 13.13 -1.49 -14.27
CA ASN A 46 13.48 -2.11 -15.56
C ASN A 46 12.63 -3.35 -15.87
N ARG A 47 11.61 -3.64 -15.06
CA ARG A 47 10.76 -4.85 -15.19
C ARG A 47 9.31 -4.50 -15.46
N LYS A 48 8.73 -3.60 -14.67
CA LYS A 48 7.31 -3.26 -14.71
C LYS A 48 7.10 -1.80 -14.29
N LEU A 49 6.16 -1.14 -14.96
CA LEU A 49 5.51 0.08 -14.49
C LEU A 49 4.09 -0.29 -14.10
N TYR A 50 3.69 0.01 -12.87
CA TYR A 50 2.35 -0.27 -12.39
C TYR A 50 1.45 0.94 -12.64
N TYR A 51 0.17 0.67 -12.84
CA TYR A 51 -0.91 1.65 -12.82
C TYR A 51 -1.94 1.21 -11.80
N ILE A 52 -2.47 2.15 -11.02
CA ILE A 52 -3.61 1.95 -10.13
C ILE A 52 -4.62 3.07 -10.35
N GLU A 53 -5.89 2.71 -10.51
CA GLU A 53 -6.99 3.66 -10.58
C GLU A 53 -7.15 4.38 -9.24
N PHE A 54 -7.55 5.66 -9.29
CA PHE A 54 -7.72 6.47 -8.09
C PHE A 54 -8.70 5.82 -7.09
N ASP A 55 -9.81 5.28 -7.58
CA ASP A 55 -10.83 4.64 -6.74
C ASP A 55 -10.31 3.38 -6.04
N GLU A 56 -9.49 2.57 -6.72
CA GLU A 56 -8.88 1.38 -6.12
C GLU A 56 -7.85 1.76 -5.05
N LEU A 57 -7.06 2.81 -5.28
CA LEU A 57 -6.16 3.33 -4.25
C LEU A 57 -6.93 3.89 -3.06
N ASN A 58 -8.03 4.63 -3.30
CA ASN A 58 -8.88 5.18 -2.24
C ASN A 58 -9.51 4.06 -1.38
N LYS A 59 -10.03 3.01 -2.02
CA LYS A 59 -10.54 1.82 -1.32
C LYS A 59 -9.44 1.19 -0.48
N PHE A 60 -8.25 0.98 -1.03
CA PHE A 60 -7.12 0.40 -0.32
C PHE A 60 -6.74 1.22 0.92
N ILE A 61 -6.58 2.53 0.78
CA ILE A 61 -6.23 3.43 1.88
C ILE A 61 -7.34 3.44 2.93
N THR A 62 -8.61 3.45 2.52
CA THR A 62 -9.75 3.45 3.44
C THR A 62 -9.83 2.14 4.20
N THR A 63 -9.62 1.00 3.54
CA THR A 63 -9.57 -0.31 4.22
C THR A 63 -8.45 -0.37 5.24
N VAL A 64 -7.22 0.05 4.87
CA VAL A 64 -6.08 0.03 5.80
C VAL A 64 -6.25 1.06 6.91
N GLY A 65 -6.78 2.24 6.60
CA GLY A 65 -6.97 3.34 7.55
C GLY A 65 -8.09 3.07 8.56
N ASN A 66 -9.12 2.32 8.16
CA ASN A 66 -10.19 1.91 9.07
C ASN A 66 -9.82 0.68 9.91
N ASP A 67 -8.88 -0.15 9.43
CA ASP A 67 -8.32 -1.30 10.16
C ASP A 67 -7.05 -0.91 10.97
N TYR A 68 -7.05 0.32 11.50
CA TYR A 68 -5.93 0.81 12.30
C TYR A 68 -6.00 0.22 13.70
N PRO A 69 -4.91 -0.34 14.26
CA PRO A 69 -4.92 -0.87 15.62
C PRO A 69 -5.21 0.27 16.59
N VAL A 70 -6.40 0.23 17.21
CA VAL A 70 -6.88 1.26 18.13
C VAL A 70 -6.08 1.24 19.43
N ARG A 71 -5.47 0.10 19.75
CA ARG A 71 -4.66 -0.09 20.95
C ARG A 71 -3.58 -1.14 20.74
N GLN A 72 -2.34 -0.79 21.11
CA GLN A 72 -1.22 -1.71 21.19
C GLN A 72 -0.68 -1.67 22.62
N SER A 73 -0.59 -2.84 23.27
CA SER A 73 0.07 -2.97 24.57
C SER A 73 1.40 -3.69 24.42
N PHE A 74 2.39 -3.18 25.15
CA PHE A 74 3.74 -3.70 25.18
C PHE A 74 4.08 -4.03 26.62
N ASP A 75 4.13 -5.32 26.93
CA ASP A 75 4.51 -5.80 28.25
C ASP A 75 5.89 -6.42 28.18
N TYR A 76 6.86 -5.80 28.86
CA TYR A 76 8.21 -6.34 28.92
C TYR A 76 8.23 -7.65 29.71
N ASP A 77 8.74 -8.72 29.10
CA ASP A 77 8.88 -10.02 29.72
C ASP A 77 10.37 -10.34 29.96
N GLU A 78 10.75 -10.33 31.24
CA GLU A 78 12.10 -10.63 31.72
C GLU A 78 12.59 -12.03 31.31
N ALA A 79 11.71 -13.01 31.13
CA ALA A 79 12.09 -14.36 30.75
C ALA A 79 12.63 -14.44 29.31
N ILE A 80 12.09 -13.62 28.42
CA ILE A 80 12.51 -13.53 27.01
C ILE A 80 13.41 -12.32 26.73
N LYS A 81 13.56 -11.42 27.72
CA LYS A 81 14.28 -10.14 27.61
C LYS A 81 13.79 -9.29 26.44
N ASP A 82 12.49 -9.33 26.20
CA ASP A 82 11.82 -8.64 25.09
C ASP A 82 10.36 -8.32 25.46
N TYR A 83 9.70 -7.50 24.65
CA TYR A 83 8.29 -7.14 24.84
C TYR A 83 7.36 -8.17 24.19
N LYS A 84 6.33 -8.58 24.94
CA LYS A 84 5.15 -9.19 24.35
C LYS A 84 4.28 -8.10 23.75
N ILE A 85 3.90 -8.30 22.49
CA ILE A 85 3.10 -7.35 21.73
C ILE A 85 1.69 -7.92 21.62
N ASP A 86 0.74 -7.26 22.25
CA ASP A 86 -0.69 -7.54 22.09
C ASP A 86 -1.34 -6.42 21.29
N THR A 87 -1.88 -6.78 20.12
CA THR A 87 -2.54 -5.84 19.21
C THR A 87 -4.04 -6.08 19.25
N HIS A 88 -4.80 -5.09 19.75
CA HIS A 88 -6.26 -5.12 19.70
C HIS A 88 -6.74 -4.41 18.43
N ILE A 89 -7.48 -5.16 17.61
CA ILE A 89 -8.13 -4.67 16.40
C ILE A 89 -9.64 -4.60 16.69
N GLU A 90 -10.24 -3.41 16.63
CA GLU A 90 -11.71 -3.27 16.64
C GLU A 90 -12.21 -3.30 15.20
N SER A 91 -13.03 -4.29 14.87
CA SER A 91 -13.72 -4.34 13.58
C SER A 91 -15.04 -3.58 13.69
N ASN A 92 -15.20 -2.51 12.89
CA ASN A 92 -16.48 -1.82 12.69
C ASN A 92 -17.44 -2.64 11.81
#